data_AF-A0A942FQL9-F1
#
_entry.id   AF-A0A942FQL9-F1
#
_cell.length_a   1.000
_cell.length_b   1.000
_cell.length_c   1.000
_cell.angle_alpha   90.00
_cell.angle_beta   90.00
_cell.angle_gamma   90.00
#
_symmetry.space_group_name_H-M   'P 1'
#
loop_
_entity.id
_entity.type
_entity.pdbx_description
1 polymer ?
#
loop_
_entity_poly.entity_id
_entity_poly.type
_entity_poly.pdbx_seq_one_letter_code
_entity_poly.pdbx_strand_id
1 'polypeptide(L)'
;MTLTVESAAIRISRNIKSAEKALNEALLQQAELMSTLVSARNLVSPDLLSGQDALMRLMKSQQSLLTAGNDLARVHGRMLDIGKEMGGTAEDCPDDWRQTGQLNIADAA
;
A
#
# COMPACT_ATOMS: atom_id res chain seq x y z
N MET A 1 18.11 17.57 -21.49
CA MET A 1 17.89 16.23 -20.90
C MET A 1 17.08 15.41 -21.90
N THR A 2 17.70 14.43 -22.55
CA THR A 2 17.01 13.48 -23.43
C THR A 2 16.51 12.30 -22.61
N LEU A 3 15.22 11.99 -22.72
CA LEU A 3 14.62 10.81 -22.10
C LEU A 3 14.99 9.58 -22.94
N THR A 4 15.75 8.66 -22.36
CA THR A 4 16.08 7.35 -22.96
C THR A 4 15.16 6.27 -22.39
N VAL A 5 15.01 5.15 -23.10
CA VAL A 5 14.22 4.00 -22.61
C VAL A 5 14.73 3.51 -21.25
N GLU A 6 16.05 3.41 -21.10
CA GLU A 6 16.70 3.01 -19.84
C GLU A 6 16.41 3.98 -18.69
N SER A 7 16.60 5.29 -18.91
CA SER A 7 16.31 6.29 -17.88
C SER A 7 14.82 6.40 -17.55
N ALA A 8 13.93 6.10 -18.50
CA ALA A 8 12.49 5.99 -18.26
C ALA A 8 12.16 4.76 -17.41
N ALA A 9 12.72 3.58 -17.73
CA ALA A 9 12.50 2.34 -16.99
C ALA A 9 12.93 2.47 -15.52
N ILE A 10 14.11 3.03 -15.27
CA ILE A 10 14.61 3.29 -13.92
C ILE A 10 13.68 4.24 -13.15
N ARG A 11 13.17 5.28 -13.81
CA ARG A 11 12.22 6.23 -13.19
C ARG A 11 10.89 5.56 -12.86
N ILE A 12 10.35 4.75 -13.77
CA ILE A 12 9.10 4.02 -13.55
C ILE A 12 9.22 3.08 -12.35
N SER A 13 10.28 2.27 -12.28
CA SER A 13 10.53 1.36 -11.15
C SER A 13 10.57 2.10 -9.81
N ARG A 14 11.32 3.22 -9.74
CA ARG A 14 11.36 4.06 -8.54
C ARG A 14 9.99 4.64 -8.17
N ASN A 15 9.23 5.12 -9.14
CA ASN A 15 7.91 5.70 -8.90
C ASN A 15 6.91 4.67 -8.38
N ILE A 16 6.93 3.45 -8.92
CA ILE A 16 6.06 2.35 -8.47
C ILE A 16 6.37 2.01 -7.00
N LYS A 17 7.64 1.79 -6.67
CA LYS A 17 8.06 1.49 -5.29
C LYS A 17 7.69 2.62 -4.31
N SER A 18 7.86 3.87 -4.73
CA SER A 18 7.48 5.02 -3.91
C SER A 18 5.96 5.07 -3.68
N ALA A 19 5.15 4.73 -4.68
CA ALA A 19 3.70 4.69 -4.57
C ALA A 19 3.23 3.53 -3.68
N GLU A 20 3.84 2.35 -3.79
CA GLU A 20 3.54 1.19 -2.94
C GLU A 20 3.83 1.51 -1.46
N LYS A 21 5.01 2.12 -1.20
CA LYS A 21 5.37 2.56 0.14
C LYS A 21 4.36 3.57 0.71
N ALA A 22 3.97 4.57 -0.09
CA ALA A 22 3.02 5.59 0.35
C ALA A 22 1.63 5.00 0.65
N LEU A 23 1.16 4.01 -0.12
CA LEU A 23 -0.09 3.31 0.17
C LEU A 23 -0.02 2.52 1.49
N ASN A 24 1.07 1.81 1.73
CA ASN A 24 1.27 1.06 2.97
C ASN A 24 1.34 1.99 4.19
N GLU A 25 2.03 3.13 4.08
CA GLU A 25 2.08 4.14 5.13
C GLU A 25 0.70 4.74 5.41
N ALA A 26 -0.08 5.03 4.38
CA ALA A 26 -1.46 5.52 4.54
C ALA A 26 -2.38 4.48 5.20
N LEU A 27 -2.22 3.19 4.87
CA LEU A 27 -2.95 2.10 5.52
C LEU A 27 -2.63 2.00 7.02
N LEU A 28 -1.34 2.09 7.37
CA LEU A 28 -0.89 2.08 8.77
C LEU A 28 -1.50 3.25 9.56
N GLN A 29 -1.41 4.46 9.04
CA GLN A 29 -1.98 5.66 9.68
C GLN A 29 -3.51 5.55 9.85
N GLN A 30 -4.22 4.98 8.87
CA GLN A 30 -5.67 4.77 8.98
C GLN A 30 -6.03 3.69 10.01
N ALA A 31 -5.20 2.67 10.18
CA ALA A 31 -5.39 1.64 11.21
C ALA A 31 -5.20 2.23 12.61
N GLU A 32 -4.17 3.06 12.81
CA GLU A 32 -3.94 3.78 14.07
C GLU A 32 -5.10 4.73 14.41
N LEU A 33 -5.61 5.47 13.41
CA LEU A 33 -6.78 6.33 13.58
C LEU A 33 -8.03 5.53 13.96
N MET A 34 -8.26 4.38 13.33
CA MET A 34 -9.38 3.48 13.66
C MET A 34 -9.30 3.03 15.12
N SER A 35 -8.12 2.57 15.56
CA SER A 35 -7.89 2.14 16.93
C SER A 35 -8.20 3.25 17.94
N THR A 36 -7.77 4.48 17.63
CA THR A 36 -8.03 5.66 18.46
C THR A 36 -9.53 5.99 18.53
N LEU A 37 -10.24 5.99 17.41
CA LEU A 37 -11.67 6.28 17.35
C LEU A 37 -12.51 5.23 18.12
N VAL A 38 -12.17 3.94 17.98
CA VAL A 38 -12.85 2.87 18.72
C VAL A 38 -12.57 2.98 20.22
N SER A 39 -11.32 3.29 20.60
CA SER A 39 -10.95 3.46 22.01
C SER A 39 -11.65 4.66 22.64
N ALA A 40 -11.73 5.79 21.92
CA ALA A 40 -12.40 7.00 22.40
C ALA A 40 -13.91 6.78 22.66
N ARG A 41 -14.55 5.90 21.88
CA ARG A 41 -15.97 5.53 22.08
C ARG A 41 -16.24 4.88 23.45
N ASN A 42 -15.24 4.20 24.02
CA ASN A 42 -15.37 3.60 25.35
C ASN A 42 -15.25 4.63 26.49
N LEU A 43 -14.74 5.83 26.20
CA LEU A 43 -14.49 6.89 27.19
C LEU A 43 -15.62 7.94 27.25
N VAL A 44 -16.49 8.02 26.24
CA VAL A 44 -17.51 9.07 26.10
C VAL A 44 -18.91 8.47 25.93
N SER A 45 -19.88 9.05 26.64
CA SER A 45 -21.31 8.69 26.59
C SER A 45 -21.89 8.82 25.16
N PRO A 46 -22.91 8.02 24.78
CA PRO A 46 -23.14 7.61 23.41
C PRO A 46 -24.00 8.60 22.61
N ASP A 47 -23.39 9.65 22.06
CA ASP A 47 -23.83 10.14 20.75
C ASP A 47 -23.34 9.16 19.68
N LEU A 48 -23.96 7.97 19.71
CA LEU A 48 -23.53 6.74 19.05
C LEU A 48 -23.55 6.83 17.51
N LEU A 49 -24.32 7.79 16.99
CA LEU A 49 -24.64 7.89 15.56
C LEU A 49 -23.56 8.64 14.76
N SER A 50 -22.95 9.69 15.34
CA SER A 50 -21.91 10.48 14.68
C SER A 50 -20.58 9.71 14.61
N GLY A 51 -20.24 8.96 15.66
CA GLY A 51 -19.07 8.09 15.68
C GLY A 51 -19.18 6.89 14.73
N GLN A 52 -20.36 6.29 14.61
CA GLN A 52 -20.55 5.13 13.73
C GLN A 52 -20.43 5.49 12.24
N ASP A 53 -21.00 6.61 11.78
CA ASP A 53 -20.84 7.06 10.39
C ASP A 53 -19.36 7.34 10.06
N ALA A 54 -18.63 7.99 10.98
CA ALA A 54 -17.20 8.25 10.82
C ALA A 54 -16.37 6.95 10.69
N LEU A 55 -16.64 5.95 11.54
CA LEU A 55 -16.00 4.64 11.48
C LEU A 55 -16.30 3.91 10.15
N MET A 56 -17.56 3.95 9.70
CA MET A 56 -17.96 3.35 8.42
C MET A 56 -17.25 4.01 7.23
N ARG A 57 -17.11 5.34 7.24
CA ARG A 57 -16.37 6.08 6.21
C ARG A 57 -14.87 5.77 6.24
N LEU A 58 -14.27 5.64 7.42
CA LEU A 58 -12.87 5.26 7.56
C LEU A 58 -12.62 3.83 7.06
N MET A 59 -13.48 2.86 7.38
CA MET A 59 -13.39 1.50 6.83
C MET A 59 -13.49 1.49 5.30
N LYS A 60 -14.41 2.29 4.73
CA LYS A 60 -14.53 2.41 3.27
C LYS A 60 -13.26 3.00 2.63
N SER A 61 -12.64 3.97 3.30
CA SER A 61 -11.34 4.53 2.89
C SER A 61 -10.24 3.45 2.90
N GLN A 62 -10.12 2.67 3.99
CA GLN A 62 -9.15 1.57 4.08
C GLN A 62 -9.35 0.53 2.98
N GLN A 63 -10.60 0.14 2.70
CA GLN A 63 -10.92 -0.77 1.60
C GLN A 63 -10.49 -0.20 0.24
N SER A 64 -10.66 1.11 0.03
CA SER A 64 -10.25 1.78 -1.21
C SER A 64 -8.73 1.77 -1.36
N LEU A 65 -7.98 1.96 -0.28
CA LEU A 65 -6.52 1.84 -0.29
C LEU A 65 -6.05 0.41 -0.58
N LEU A 66 -6.72 -0.61 -0.02
CA LEU A 66 -6.40 -2.02 -0.31
C LEU A 66 -6.63 -2.36 -1.80
N THR A 67 -7.74 -1.88 -2.37
CA THR A 67 -8.01 -2.05 -3.81
C THR A 67 -6.93 -1.35 -4.64
N ALA A 68 -6.59 -0.10 -4.31
CA ALA A 68 -5.52 0.63 -5.00
C ALA A 68 -4.16 -0.07 -4.87
N GLY A 69 -3.86 -0.66 -3.72
CA GLY A 69 -2.66 -1.48 -3.51
C GLY A 69 -2.63 -2.72 -4.39
N ASN A 70 -3.77 -3.42 -4.55
CA ASN A 70 -3.87 -4.56 -5.47
C ASN A 70 -3.62 -4.15 -6.92
N ASP A 71 -4.25 -3.06 -7.35
CA ASP A 71 -4.09 -2.53 -8.71
C ASP A 71 -2.64 -2.09 -8.95
N LEU A 72 -2.01 -1.46 -7.98
CA LEU A 72 -0.61 -1.04 -8.08
C LEU A 72 0.35 -2.24 -8.15
N ALA A 73 0.12 -3.29 -7.35
CA ALA A 73 0.91 -4.51 -7.42
C ALA A 73 0.77 -5.21 -8.80
N ARG A 74 -0.41 -5.16 -9.42
CA ARG A 74 -0.61 -5.64 -10.81
C ARG A 74 0.15 -4.80 -11.83
N VAL A 75 0.13 -3.48 -11.68
CA VAL A 75 0.93 -2.56 -12.53
C VAL A 75 2.41 -2.88 -12.39
N HIS A 76 2.90 -3.07 -11.16
CA HIS A 76 4.29 -3.44 -10.89
C HIS A 76 4.64 -4.76 -11.60
N GLY A 77 3.85 -5.82 -11.39
CA GLY A 77 4.04 -7.10 -12.06
C GLY A 77 4.09 -6.98 -13.58
N ARG A 78 3.16 -6.24 -14.19
CA ARG A 78 3.14 -6.03 -15.64
C ARG A 78 4.36 -5.25 -16.14
N MET A 79 4.84 -4.26 -15.39
CA MET A 79 6.04 -3.51 -15.76
C MET A 79 7.31 -4.35 -15.67
N LEU A 80 7.39 -5.28 -14.71
CA LEU A 80 8.47 -6.27 -14.65
C LEU A 80 8.46 -7.20 -15.88
N ASP A 81 7.27 -7.65 -16.30
CA ASP A 81 7.14 -8.50 -17.48
C ASP A 81 7.55 -7.75 -18.76
N ILE A 82 7.11 -6.51 -18.93
CA ILE A 82 7.54 -5.64 -20.05
C ILE A 82 9.07 -5.45 -20.03
N GLY A 83 9.67 -5.22 -18.85
CA GLY A 83 11.11 -5.09 -18.71
C GLY A 83 11.86 -6.33 -19.21
N LYS A 84 11.37 -7.53 -18.90
CA LYS A 84 11.94 -8.80 -19.38
C LYS A 84 11.74 -8.99 -20.89
N GLU A 85 10.56 -8.68 -21.40
CA GLU A 85 10.25 -8.74 -22.85
C GLU A 85 11.21 -7.86 -23.66
N MET A 86 11.65 -6.74 -23.08
CA MET A 86 12.61 -5.79 -23.69
C MET A 86 14.08 -6.15 -23.48
N GLY A 87 14.38 -7.32 -22.88
CA GLY A 87 15.76 -7.77 -22.62
C GLY A 87 16.42 -7.11 -21.41
N GLY A 88 15.64 -6.47 -20.53
CA GLY A 88 16.13 -5.92 -19.26
C GLY A 88 16.37 -7.02 -18.22
N THR A 89 17.43 -6.90 -17.42
CA THR A 89 17.69 -7.77 -16.28
C THR A 89 16.78 -7.39 -15.11
N ALA A 90 16.15 -8.38 -14.46
CA ALA A 90 15.20 -8.17 -13.36
C ALA A 90 15.89 -7.84 -12.00
N GLU A 91 17.21 -7.60 -12.00
CA GLU A 91 18.04 -7.57 -10.79
C GLU A 91 17.75 -6.39 -9.83
N ASP A 92 16.98 -5.38 -10.27
CA ASP A 92 16.71 -4.18 -9.47
C ASP A 92 15.39 -4.21 -8.67
N CYS A 93 14.62 -5.29 -8.69
CA CYS A 93 13.43 -5.43 -7.83
C CYS A 93 13.69 -6.43 -6.70
N PRO A 94 13.80 -5.98 -5.44
CA PRO A 94 13.88 -6.88 -4.29
C PRO A 94 12.68 -7.86 -4.29
N ASP A 95 12.93 -9.11 -3.90
CA ASP A 95 11.92 -10.16 -3.75
C ASP A 95 10.97 -9.95 -2.54
N ASP A 96 11.08 -8.80 -1.86
CA ASP A 96 10.51 -8.54 -0.53
C ASP A 96 8.97 -8.54 -0.50
N TRP A 97 8.31 -8.09 -1.56
CA TRP A 97 6.85 -8.10 -1.65
C TRP A 97 6.25 -9.49 -1.94
N ARG A 98 7.03 -10.44 -2.49
CA ARG A 98 6.62 -11.85 -2.60
C ARG A 98 6.82 -12.61 -1.28
N GLN A 99 7.75 -12.15 -0.45
CA GLN A 99 8.05 -12.75 0.86
C GLN A 99 7.14 -12.25 1.99
N THR A 100 6.34 -11.20 1.77
CA THR A 100 5.39 -10.69 2.78
C THR A 100 4.22 -11.65 3.07
N GLY A 101 4.12 -12.77 2.34
CA GLY A 101 3.28 -13.93 2.70
C GLY A 101 3.89 -14.88 3.74
N GLN A 102 5.12 -14.61 4.19
CA GLN A 102 5.89 -15.41 5.17
C GLN A 102 6.37 -14.57 6.36
N LEU A 103 5.76 -13.42 6.64
CA LEU A 103 5.92 -12.79 7.94
C LEU A 103 5.20 -13.64 8.99
N ASN A 104 5.99 -14.30 9.83
CA ASN A 104 5.51 -15.06 10.96
C ASN A 104 4.92 -14.06 11.97
N ILE A 105 3.59 -13.96 12.00
CA ILE A 105 2.80 -13.11 12.92
C ILE A 105 3.05 -13.39 14.42
N ALA A 106 3.94 -14.34 14.74
CA ALA A 106 4.41 -14.64 16.09
C ALA A 106 5.49 -13.67 16.61
N ASP A 107 6.17 -12.92 15.73
CA ASP A 107 7.27 -12.00 16.13
C ASP A 107 6.81 -10.54 16.28
N ALA A 108 5.50 -10.26 16.13
CA ALA A 108 4.90 -8.93 16.24
C ALA A 108 4.20 -8.69 17.60
N ALA A 109 4.56 -9.45 18.63
CA ALA A 109 4.02 -9.36 19.99
C ALA A 109 5.06 -8.82 20.98
#